data_AF-A0A944Y6H7-F1
#
_entry.id   AF-A0A944Y6H7-F1
#
_cell.length_a   1.000
_cell.length_b   1.000
_cell.length_c   1.000
_cell.angle_alpha   90.00
_cell.angle_beta   90.00
_cell.angle_gamma   90.00
#
_symmetry.space_group_name_H-M   'P 1'
#
loop_
_entity.id
_entity.type
_entity.pdbx_description
1 polymer ?
#
loop_
_entity_poly.entity_id
_entity_poly.type
_entity_poly.pdbx_seq_one_letter_code
_entity_poly.pdbx_strand_id
1 'polypeptide(L)'
;MTPIKTFLLIVSLLLLPISSSFAESRLIAWTAANVGGKIVTNYDVEKYIEDTLLNDRIKAVLFAKAGNFNQYQIDKSNWLNKHFEMGLKKLVYAKIIQLEATRKKVNEKRVAFTTTEKEYYEAIRGIESRVLDPVMERDKQGIRPARIKYGEFLRSSNYPYKKEESLTDTYFRWYNAEQERLKEQFRERGVKQWQGYQGTKGHELYVRPTDMFDFNKEVTTLVEEKLAGKNLSKTEVDKILGEDPRLKVIIENVHYLNFQSSSLFEFYTQDRENWESTKAEIVNKLAENLTSEKISKILKYENLTQKFIKKYKTPEKLYEKSRKALEKFQAPDGDFNDFMLARIYSLAASGIEQAPNRNELRKKLASALEAVFPELLELLKEDDIYIKKEHQKLDIESLLSIATYELINKQIKIPEDKESYLKKFINLAVWVIKFEGKKMSVGDKSEIKVELRPMNTYKTQKKISDYLKMVQFKSNLEKYHQERSYGGLREFWEGLLRFNVDGKTQLRGREAYNYLFSAKSAKQITQLRSVSMYPTSTIGVFNFYNDALKVIQERLEGKILSKKEVDSILGEDYRLPLIIKAINNNSAEGIQVELLPYNSRETQEKIFDFIRANS
;
A
#
# COMPACT_ATOMS: atom_id res chain seq x y z
N MET A 1 51.60 -54.45 33.91
CA MET A 1 51.30 -52.99 33.92
C MET A 1 50.77 -52.57 32.55
N THR A 2 49.47 -52.72 32.29
CA THR A 2 48.78 -52.21 31.08
C THR A 2 47.23 -52.22 31.08
N PRO A 3 46.46 -52.43 32.17
CA PRO A 3 45.00 -52.30 32.08
C PRO A 3 44.45 -50.91 32.46
N ILE A 4 45.19 -50.11 33.24
CA ILE A 4 44.69 -48.83 33.76
C ILE A 4 44.71 -47.72 32.68
N LYS A 5 45.67 -47.76 31.74
CA LYS A 5 45.73 -46.78 30.63
C LYS A 5 44.63 -46.99 29.59
N THR A 6 44.20 -48.23 29.37
CA THR A 6 43.12 -48.56 28.41
C THR A 6 41.75 -48.17 28.95
N PHE A 7 41.53 -48.31 30.26
CA PHE A 7 40.28 -47.89 30.89
C PHE A 7 40.13 -46.36 30.94
N LEU A 8 41.22 -45.64 31.18
CA LEU A 8 41.24 -44.17 31.13
C LEU A 8 41.08 -43.61 29.71
N LEU A 9 41.52 -44.33 28.67
CA LEU A 9 41.31 -43.93 27.27
C LEU A 9 39.85 -44.14 26.81
N ILE A 10 39.17 -45.19 27.30
CA ILE A 10 37.78 -45.49 26.95
C ILE A 10 36.81 -44.52 27.65
N VAL A 11 37.09 -44.12 28.89
CA VAL A 11 36.27 -43.13 29.62
C VAL A 11 36.47 -41.71 29.08
N SER A 12 37.64 -41.38 28.51
CA SER A 12 37.88 -40.08 27.86
C SER A 12 37.27 -39.98 26.45
N LEU A 13 37.05 -41.10 25.75
CA LEU A 13 36.27 -41.15 24.50
C LEU A 13 34.75 -41.04 24.73
N LEU A 14 34.26 -41.44 25.90
CA LEU A 14 32.84 -41.36 26.28
C LEU A 14 32.42 -40.01 26.91
N LEU A 15 33.38 -39.16 27.29
CA LEU A 15 33.15 -37.83 27.87
C LEU A 15 33.44 -36.67 26.90
N LEU A 16 33.67 -36.95 25.62
CA LEU A 16 33.59 -35.90 24.61
C LEU A 16 32.14 -35.41 24.56
N PRO A 17 31.88 -34.11 24.82
CA PRO A 17 30.54 -33.58 24.69
C PRO A 17 30.15 -33.77 23.23
N ILE A 18 29.13 -34.60 23.01
CA ILE A 18 28.35 -34.67 21.79
C ILE A 18 27.80 -33.26 21.58
N SER A 19 28.60 -32.44 20.93
CA SER A 19 28.23 -31.14 20.41
C SER A 19 27.54 -31.38 19.07
N SER A 20 26.52 -32.24 19.07
CA SER A 20 25.63 -32.48 17.94
C SER A 20 24.24 -31.94 18.27
N SER A 21 24.21 -30.66 18.62
CA SER A 21 22.99 -29.92 18.88
C SER A 21 22.87 -28.72 17.94
N PHE A 22 23.26 -28.86 16.66
CA PHE A 22 22.90 -27.92 15.59
C PHE A 22 23.02 -28.62 14.23
N ALA A 23 22.19 -29.64 14.01
CA ALA A 23 21.88 -30.18 12.69
C ALA A 23 20.47 -30.81 12.74
N GLU A 24 19.45 -30.01 13.05
CA GLU A 24 18.07 -30.46 12.94
C GLU A 24 17.73 -30.78 11.48
N SER A 25 17.35 -32.04 11.28
CA SER A 25 16.69 -32.69 10.14
C SER A 25 17.16 -32.32 8.72
N ARG A 26 18.12 -33.08 8.17
CA ARG A 26 18.11 -33.33 6.72
C ARG A 26 16.84 -34.10 6.39
N LEU A 27 15.89 -33.42 5.77
CA LEU A 27 14.67 -33.97 5.19
C LEU A 27 15.06 -35.03 4.14
N ILE A 28 14.84 -36.32 4.47
CA ILE A 28 15.00 -37.48 3.55
C ILE A 28 14.15 -37.20 2.31
N ALA A 29 14.58 -37.51 1.09
CA ALA A 29 13.70 -37.32 -0.07
C ALA A 29 12.41 -38.16 0.08
N TRP A 30 11.22 -37.54 0.07
CA TRP A 30 9.94 -38.25 0.06
C TRP A 30 9.09 -37.88 -1.16
N THR A 31 8.19 -38.80 -1.52
CA THR A 31 7.14 -38.52 -2.51
C THR A 31 6.13 -37.57 -1.89
N ALA A 32 6.03 -36.35 -2.39
CA ALA A 32 5.07 -35.34 -1.93
C ALA A 32 3.71 -35.45 -2.64
N ALA A 33 3.70 -35.91 -3.90
CA ALA A 33 2.46 -36.24 -4.60
C ALA A 33 2.67 -37.30 -5.70
N ASN A 34 1.58 -37.95 -6.10
CA ASN A 34 1.49 -38.74 -7.32
C ASN A 34 0.38 -38.15 -8.20
N VAL A 35 0.72 -37.82 -9.44
CA VAL A 35 -0.18 -37.23 -10.42
C VAL A 35 -0.23 -38.11 -11.66
N GLY A 36 -1.27 -38.96 -11.74
CA GLY A 36 -1.50 -39.80 -12.92
C GLY A 36 -0.34 -40.77 -13.21
N GLY A 37 0.27 -41.31 -12.15
CA GLY A 37 1.41 -42.22 -12.23
C GLY A 37 2.78 -41.54 -12.18
N LYS A 38 2.85 -40.20 -12.25
CA LYS A 38 4.11 -39.46 -12.12
C LYS A 38 4.34 -39.02 -10.68
N ILE A 39 5.50 -39.38 -10.14
CA ILE A 39 5.93 -39.00 -8.79
C ILE A 39 6.41 -37.54 -8.79
N VAL A 40 5.99 -36.79 -7.78
CA VAL A 40 6.51 -35.47 -7.43
C VAL A 40 7.12 -35.58 -6.04
N THR A 41 8.40 -35.28 -5.92
CA THR A 41 9.14 -35.34 -4.66
C THR A 41 9.12 -33.99 -3.94
N ASN A 42 9.51 -33.95 -2.67
CA ASN A 42 9.71 -32.69 -1.95
C ASN A 42 10.78 -31.81 -2.61
N TYR A 43 11.82 -32.41 -3.20
CA TYR A 43 12.82 -31.69 -3.98
C TYR A 43 12.21 -30.97 -5.21
N ASP A 44 11.31 -31.64 -5.94
CA ASP A 44 10.63 -31.01 -7.09
C ASP A 44 9.79 -29.79 -6.66
N VAL A 45 9.16 -29.89 -5.49
CA VAL A 45 8.35 -28.81 -4.93
C VAL A 45 9.22 -27.63 -4.50
N GLU A 46 10.30 -27.90 -3.77
CA GLU A 46 11.26 -26.87 -3.35
C GLU A 46 11.87 -26.16 -4.55
N LYS A 47 12.25 -26.91 -5.59
CA LYS A 47 12.77 -26.35 -6.84
C LYS A 47 11.72 -25.48 -7.54
N TYR A 48 10.48 -25.96 -7.67
CA TYR A 48 9.38 -25.16 -8.24
C TYR A 48 9.18 -23.84 -7.47
N ILE A 49 9.23 -23.88 -6.13
CA ILE A 49 9.12 -22.67 -5.30
C ILE A 49 10.32 -21.74 -5.51
N GLU A 50 11.54 -22.29 -5.56
CA GLU A 50 12.75 -21.51 -5.82
C GLU A 50 12.70 -20.81 -7.19
N ASP A 51 12.13 -21.46 -8.19
CA ASP A 51 12.06 -20.97 -9.56
C ASP A 51 10.89 -19.99 -9.79
N THR A 52 9.77 -20.12 -9.06
CA THR A 52 8.56 -19.30 -9.28
C THR A 52 8.31 -18.24 -8.21
N LEU A 53 8.73 -18.46 -6.96
CA LEU A 53 8.40 -17.61 -5.82
C LEU A 53 9.64 -16.92 -5.24
N LEU A 54 10.82 -17.56 -5.31
CA LEU A 54 12.07 -17.00 -4.79
C LEU A 54 12.79 -16.15 -5.85
N ASN A 55 12.27 -14.94 -6.08
CA ASN A 55 12.89 -13.99 -7.01
C ASN A 55 14.25 -13.46 -6.50
N ASP A 56 15.04 -12.83 -7.40
CA ASP A 56 16.39 -12.37 -7.09
C ASP A 56 16.46 -11.35 -5.95
N ARG A 57 15.41 -10.54 -5.78
CA ARG A 57 15.31 -9.59 -4.66
C ARG A 57 15.22 -10.32 -3.32
N ILE A 58 14.37 -11.34 -3.23
CA ILE A 58 14.24 -12.13 -2.00
C ILE A 58 15.55 -12.88 -1.73
N LYS A 59 16.19 -13.44 -2.76
CA LYS A 59 17.52 -14.07 -2.63
C LYS A 59 18.56 -13.08 -2.07
N ALA A 60 18.59 -11.86 -2.59
CA ALA A 60 19.51 -10.82 -2.13
C ALA A 60 19.24 -10.39 -0.68
N VAL A 61 17.98 -10.21 -0.30
CA VAL A 61 17.60 -9.86 1.09
C VAL A 61 17.97 -10.98 2.06
N LEU A 62 17.70 -12.24 1.70
CA LEU A 62 18.07 -13.39 2.53
C LEU A 62 19.59 -13.51 2.67
N PHE A 63 20.34 -13.30 1.59
CA PHE A 63 21.79 -13.40 1.62
C PHE A 63 22.44 -12.25 2.41
N ALA A 64 21.96 -11.02 2.23
CA ALA A 64 22.40 -9.86 3.01
C ALA A 64 22.18 -10.06 4.50
N LYS A 65 21.04 -10.65 4.89
CA LYS A 65 20.74 -11.01 6.28
C LYS A 65 21.66 -12.13 6.81
N ALA A 66 21.91 -13.14 5.99
CA ALA A 66 22.68 -14.31 6.37
C ALA A 66 24.19 -14.03 6.53
N GLY A 67 24.71 -13.03 5.81
CA GLY A 67 26.13 -12.61 5.84
C GLY A 67 27.11 -13.58 5.18
N ASN A 68 26.73 -14.84 4.95
CA ASN A 68 27.52 -15.82 4.22
C ASN A 68 26.65 -16.87 3.51
N PHE A 69 27.25 -17.60 2.56
CA PHE A 69 26.53 -18.55 1.71
C PHE A 69 25.93 -19.74 2.47
N ASN A 70 26.62 -20.26 3.48
CA ASN A 70 26.15 -21.44 4.21
C ASN A 70 24.91 -21.09 5.04
N GLN A 71 24.95 -19.96 5.74
CA GLN A 71 23.80 -19.45 6.47
C GLN A 71 22.65 -19.10 5.52
N TYR A 72 22.95 -18.56 4.34
CA TYR A 72 21.94 -18.31 3.31
C TYR A 72 21.23 -19.60 2.87
N GLN A 73 21.93 -20.72 2.73
CA GLN A 73 21.29 -22.00 2.37
C GLN A 73 20.32 -22.47 3.46
N ILE A 74 20.67 -22.25 4.74
CA ILE A 74 19.79 -22.55 5.88
C ILE A 74 18.55 -21.63 5.83
N ASP A 75 18.76 -20.33 5.69
CA ASP A 75 17.68 -19.33 5.62
C ASP A 75 16.77 -19.56 4.40
N LYS A 76 17.35 -19.96 3.26
CA LYS A 76 16.62 -20.36 2.06
C LYS A 76 15.76 -21.59 2.35
N SER A 77 16.32 -22.65 2.93
CA SER A 77 15.56 -23.86 3.26
C SER A 77 14.38 -23.55 4.20
N ASN A 78 14.61 -22.74 5.24
CA ASN A 78 13.54 -22.27 6.12
C ASN A 78 12.47 -21.47 5.37
N TRP A 79 12.86 -20.65 4.41
CA TRP A 79 11.93 -19.90 3.57
C TRP A 79 11.12 -20.80 2.64
N LEU A 80 11.76 -21.80 2.01
CA LEU A 80 11.11 -22.79 1.15
C LEU A 80 10.10 -23.63 1.94
N ASN A 81 10.46 -24.08 3.13
CA ASN A 81 9.57 -24.84 4.02
C ASN A 81 8.29 -24.07 4.37
N LYS A 82 8.39 -22.76 4.63
CA LYS A 82 7.21 -21.90 4.87
C LYS A 82 6.26 -21.82 3.68
N HIS A 83 6.76 -22.03 2.46
CA HIS A 83 5.98 -21.94 1.22
C HIS A 83 5.67 -23.31 0.59
N PHE A 84 6.10 -24.41 1.24
CA PHE A 84 6.03 -25.76 0.69
C PHE A 84 4.61 -26.16 0.28
N GLU A 85 3.63 -25.97 1.18
CA GLU A 85 2.24 -26.34 0.93
C GLU A 85 1.65 -25.64 -0.30
N MET A 86 1.93 -24.34 -0.44
CA MET A 86 1.46 -23.54 -1.57
C MET A 86 2.15 -23.96 -2.87
N GLY A 87 3.46 -24.18 -2.83
CA GLY A 87 4.23 -24.66 -3.98
C GLY A 87 3.77 -26.04 -4.46
N LEU A 88 3.54 -26.97 -3.52
CA LEU A 88 3.05 -28.31 -3.80
C LEU A 88 1.71 -28.26 -4.54
N LYS A 89 0.75 -27.46 -4.03
CA LYS A 89 -0.56 -27.29 -4.65
C LYS A 89 -0.44 -26.70 -6.07
N LYS A 90 0.34 -25.64 -6.25
CA LYS A 90 0.53 -25.00 -7.56
C LYS A 90 1.21 -25.95 -8.57
N LEU A 91 2.27 -26.64 -8.17
CA LEU A 91 2.98 -27.59 -9.02
C LEU A 91 2.11 -28.77 -9.44
N VAL A 92 1.40 -29.38 -8.48
CA VAL A 92 0.51 -30.50 -8.77
C VAL A 92 -0.63 -30.06 -9.68
N TYR A 93 -1.22 -28.90 -9.43
CA TYR A 93 -2.24 -28.33 -10.30
C TYR A 93 -1.71 -28.09 -11.72
N ALA A 94 -0.53 -27.50 -11.88
CA ALA A 94 0.08 -27.30 -13.18
C ALA A 94 0.32 -28.62 -13.92
N LYS A 95 0.77 -29.68 -13.22
CA LYS A 95 0.98 -31.02 -13.78
C LYS A 95 -0.34 -31.70 -14.20
N ILE A 96 -1.41 -31.53 -13.41
CA ILE A 96 -2.76 -31.99 -13.75
C ILE A 96 -3.22 -31.37 -15.06
N ILE A 97 -3.16 -30.04 -15.13
CA ILE A 97 -3.60 -29.28 -16.30
C ILE A 97 -2.74 -29.63 -17.53
N GLN A 98 -1.42 -29.77 -17.35
CA GLN A 98 -0.53 -30.22 -18.41
C GLN A 98 -0.92 -31.62 -18.92
N LEU A 99 -1.14 -32.58 -18.02
CA LEU A 99 -1.52 -33.94 -18.41
C LEU A 99 -2.86 -33.96 -19.15
N GLU A 100 -3.85 -33.19 -18.71
CA GLU A 100 -5.13 -33.09 -19.40
C GLU A 100 -4.98 -32.46 -20.80
N ALA A 101 -4.34 -31.29 -20.88
CA ALA A 101 -4.10 -30.57 -22.13
C ALA A 101 -3.25 -31.39 -23.12
N THR A 102 -2.36 -32.25 -22.61
CA THR A 102 -1.54 -33.11 -23.45
C THR A 102 -2.31 -34.28 -24.07
N ARG A 103 -3.38 -34.75 -23.42
CA ARG A 103 -4.22 -35.87 -23.85
C ARG A 103 -5.37 -35.42 -24.76
N LYS A 104 -5.98 -34.27 -24.44
CA LYS A 104 -7.08 -33.70 -25.22
C LYS A 104 -6.52 -32.92 -26.42
N LYS A 105 -6.82 -33.38 -27.63
CA LYS A 105 -6.60 -32.61 -28.87
C LYS A 105 -7.90 -31.93 -29.26
N VAL A 106 -7.83 -30.69 -29.71
CA VAL A 106 -8.95 -29.91 -30.23
C VAL A 106 -8.69 -29.72 -31.73
N ASN A 107 -9.57 -30.25 -32.58
CA ASN A 107 -9.35 -30.27 -34.04
C ASN A 107 -7.94 -30.77 -34.39
N GLU A 108 -7.55 -31.89 -33.76
CA GLU A 108 -6.25 -32.57 -33.91
C GLU A 108 -5.01 -31.77 -33.45
N LYS A 109 -5.18 -30.53 -32.96
CA LYS A 109 -4.11 -29.66 -32.47
C LYS A 109 -4.16 -29.52 -30.95
N ARG A 110 -3.00 -29.21 -30.36
CA ARG A 110 -2.89 -28.87 -28.94
C ARG A 110 -3.08 -27.37 -28.78
N VAL A 111 -3.92 -26.97 -27.82
CA VAL A 111 -4.24 -25.54 -27.57
C VAL A 111 -3.31 -24.91 -26.54
N ALA A 112 -2.63 -25.74 -25.73
CA ALA A 112 -1.76 -25.30 -24.65
C ALA A 112 -0.51 -26.19 -24.56
N PHE A 113 0.53 -25.67 -23.88
CA PHE A 113 1.83 -26.36 -23.75
C PHE A 113 2.44 -26.71 -25.11
N THR A 114 2.34 -25.78 -26.07
CA THR A 114 2.86 -25.91 -27.44
C THR A 114 4.23 -25.28 -27.60
N THR A 115 4.84 -24.78 -26.52
CA THR A 115 6.14 -24.13 -26.55
C THR A 115 7.19 -25.04 -27.18
N THR A 116 7.85 -24.52 -28.20
CA THR A 116 8.94 -25.20 -28.88
C THR A 116 10.28 -24.92 -28.21
N GLU A 117 11.25 -25.80 -28.46
CA GLU A 117 12.63 -25.60 -28.02
C GLU A 117 13.24 -24.31 -28.59
N LYS A 118 12.90 -23.96 -29.83
CA LYS A 118 13.30 -22.70 -30.47
C LYS A 118 12.81 -21.49 -29.68
N GLU A 119 11.52 -21.43 -29.35
CA GLU A 119 10.95 -20.32 -28.56
C GLU A 119 11.59 -20.21 -27.17
N TYR A 120 11.94 -21.34 -26.56
CA TYR A 120 12.64 -21.37 -25.29
C TYR A 120 14.05 -20.77 -25.40
N TYR A 121 14.85 -21.21 -26.38
CA TYR A 121 16.20 -20.69 -26.58
C TYR A 121 16.22 -19.22 -27.02
N GLU A 122 15.27 -18.79 -27.85
CA GLU A 122 15.11 -17.37 -28.21
C GLU A 122 14.80 -16.52 -26.97
N ALA A 123 13.92 -17.00 -26.09
CA ALA A 123 13.60 -16.30 -24.85
C ALA A 123 14.80 -16.23 -23.88
N ILE A 124 15.58 -17.31 -23.72
CA ILE A 124 16.82 -17.28 -22.92
C ILE A 124 17.83 -16.30 -23.51
N ARG A 125 18.05 -16.36 -24.83
CA ARG A 125 18.97 -15.46 -25.52
C ARG A 125 18.54 -14.01 -25.33
N GLY A 126 17.25 -13.73 -25.41
CA GLY A 126 16.69 -12.41 -25.14
C GLY A 126 16.92 -11.93 -23.70
N ILE A 127 16.98 -12.84 -22.72
CA ILE A 127 17.35 -12.49 -21.34
C ILE A 127 18.85 -12.19 -21.23
N GLU A 128 19.71 -13.04 -21.80
CA GLU A 128 21.16 -12.85 -21.78
C GLU A 128 21.57 -11.56 -22.48
N SER A 129 21.06 -11.32 -23.69
CA SER A 129 21.26 -10.10 -24.46
C SER A 129 20.81 -8.86 -23.69
N ARG A 130 19.60 -8.86 -23.11
CA ARG A 130 19.10 -7.72 -22.33
C ARG A 130 20.02 -7.30 -21.19
N VAL A 131 20.75 -8.26 -20.62
CA VAL A 131 21.62 -8.06 -19.47
C VAL A 131 23.05 -7.75 -19.87
N LEU A 132 23.56 -8.42 -20.91
CA LEU A 132 24.96 -8.29 -21.33
C LEU A 132 25.17 -7.21 -22.40
N ASP A 133 24.23 -6.98 -23.31
CA ASP A 133 24.39 -6.01 -24.41
C ASP A 133 24.70 -4.60 -23.89
N PRO A 134 24.04 -4.05 -22.85
CA PRO A 134 24.39 -2.73 -22.32
C PRO A 134 25.82 -2.66 -21.76
N VAL A 135 26.33 -3.78 -21.21
CA VAL A 135 27.71 -3.87 -20.69
C VAL A 135 28.71 -4.01 -21.83
N MET A 136 28.36 -4.78 -22.86
CA MET A 136 29.20 -4.98 -24.06
C MET A 136 29.31 -3.70 -24.87
N GLU A 137 28.20 -2.98 -25.07
CA GLU A 137 28.14 -1.74 -25.85
C GLU A 137 28.88 -0.57 -25.18
N ARG A 138 28.68 -0.39 -23.87
CA ARG A 138 29.30 0.70 -23.10
C ARG A 138 30.83 0.59 -23.10
N ASP A 139 31.34 -0.62 -22.94
CA ASP A 139 32.78 -0.85 -22.74
C ASP A 139 33.49 -1.38 -24.01
N LYS A 140 32.74 -1.61 -25.10
CA LYS A 140 33.21 -2.26 -26.35
C LYS A 140 33.92 -3.60 -26.09
N GLN A 141 33.43 -4.37 -25.12
CA GLN A 141 34.04 -5.63 -24.70
C GLN A 141 33.27 -6.84 -25.23
N GLY A 142 33.98 -7.95 -25.45
CA GLY A 142 33.36 -9.23 -25.81
C GLY A 142 32.53 -9.85 -24.67
N ILE A 143 31.80 -10.92 -24.98
CA ILE A 143 30.86 -11.58 -24.05
C ILE A 143 31.50 -12.07 -22.74
N ARG A 144 32.76 -12.52 -22.77
CA ARG A 144 33.45 -13.07 -21.60
C ARG A 144 33.72 -11.99 -20.53
N PRO A 145 34.32 -10.83 -20.85
CA PRO A 145 34.40 -9.69 -19.93
C PRO A 145 33.04 -9.20 -19.42
N ALA A 146 32.02 -9.14 -20.28
CA ALA A 146 30.68 -8.68 -19.88
C ALA A 146 30.05 -9.58 -18.80
N ARG A 147 30.22 -10.91 -18.91
CA ARG A 147 29.78 -11.87 -17.88
C ARG A 147 30.50 -11.66 -16.54
N ILE A 148 31.79 -11.35 -16.55
CA ILE A 148 32.55 -11.05 -15.34
C ILE A 148 31.99 -9.79 -14.65
N LYS A 149 31.78 -8.72 -15.42
CA LYS A 149 31.20 -7.46 -14.91
C LYS A 149 29.78 -7.64 -14.37
N TYR A 150 28.95 -8.43 -15.06
CA TYR A 150 27.62 -8.73 -14.53
C TYR A 150 27.69 -9.60 -13.26
N GLY A 151 28.64 -10.53 -13.18
CA GLY A 151 28.95 -11.28 -11.96
C GLY A 151 29.31 -10.36 -10.78
N GLU A 152 30.10 -9.32 -11.03
CA GLU A 152 30.45 -8.28 -10.04
C GLU A 152 29.21 -7.47 -9.61
N PHE A 153 28.37 -7.07 -10.56
CA PHE A 153 27.09 -6.43 -10.27
C PHE A 153 26.17 -7.29 -9.39
N LEU A 154 26.07 -8.59 -9.68
CA LEU A 154 25.29 -9.52 -8.87
C LEU A 154 25.82 -9.57 -7.42
N ARG A 155 27.15 -9.61 -7.23
CA ARG A 155 27.74 -9.62 -5.88
C ARG A 155 27.51 -8.33 -5.11
N SER A 156 27.74 -7.19 -5.76
CA SER A 156 27.50 -5.87 -5.15
C SER A 156 26.02 -5.67 -4.79
N SER A 157 25.12 -6.34 -5.51
CA SER A 157 23.68 -6.39 -5.22
C SER A 157 23.29 -7.46 -4.19
N ASN A 158 24.25 -8.07 -3.49
CA ASN A 158 24.05 -9.15 -2.52
C ASN A 158 23.38 -10.42 -3.10
N TYR A 159 23.48 -10.68 -4.40
CA TYR A 159 23.04 -11.98 -4.95
C TYR A 159 23.86 -13.13 -4.32
N PRO A 160 23.30 -14.31 -4.03
CA PRO A 160 24.02 -15.32 -3.25
C PRO A 160 25.26 -15.91 -3.94
N TYR A 161 26.44 -15.70 -3.33
CA TYR A 161 27.73 -16.21 -3.80
C TYR A 161 28.55 -16.87 -2.68
N LYS A 162 29.45 -17.80 -3.02
CA LYS A 162 30.49 -18.30 -2.08
C LYS A 162 31.70 -17.37 -2.09
N LYS A 163 32.40 -17.23 -0.96
CA LYS A 163 33.54 -16.30 -0.80
C LYS A 163 34.64 -16.51 -1.87
N GLU A 164 34.90 -17.76 -2.23
CA GLU A 164 35.94 -18.16 -3.20
C GLU A 164 35.39 -18.43 -4.61
N GLU A 165 34.09 -18.25 -4.84
CA GLU A 165 33.51 -18.45 -6.16
C GLU A 165 34.06 -17.40 -7.15
N SER A 166 34.17 -17.72 -8.44
CA SER A 166 34.54 -16.70 -9.42
C SER A 166 33.34 -15.81 -9.77
N LEU A 167 33.61 -14.61 -10.30
CA LEU A 167 32.53 -13.73 -10.80
C LEU A 167 31.75 -14.40 -11.94
N THR A 168 32.45 -15.15 -12.79
CA THR A 168 31.86 -15.92 -13.89
C THR A 168 30.94 -17.04 -13.38
N ASP A 169 31.32 -17.74 -12.31
CA ASP A 169 30.47 -18.77 -11.72
C ASP A 169 29.22 -18.17 -11.07
N THR A 170 29.37 -16.98 -10.46
CA THR A 170 28.24 -16.23 -9.92
C THR A 170 27.24 -15.86 -11.02
N TYR A 171 27.75 -15.42 -12.18
CA TYR A 171 26.97 -15.21 -13.39
C TYR A 171 26.26 -16.49 -13.85
N PHE A 172 26.98 -17.60 -14.02
CA PHE A 172 26.38 -18.84 -14.52
C PHE A 172 25.35 -19.44 -13.56
N ARG A 173 25.53 -19.25 -12.26
CA ARG A 173 24.52 -19.63 -11.28
C ARG A 173 23.22 -18.84 -11.46
N TRP A 174 23.30 -17.53 -11.65
CA TRP A 174 22.15 -16.70 -11.95
C TRP A 174 21.52 -17.12 -13.29
N TYR A 175 22.32 -17.28 -14.33
CA TYR A 175 21.86 -17.66 -15.66
C TYR A 175 21.14 -19.01 -15.67
N ASN A 176 21.71 -20.03 -15.01
CA ASN A 176 21.08 -21.35 -14.87
C ASN A 176 19.78 -21.28 -14.07
N ALA A 177 19.72 -20.46 -13.02
CA ALA A 177 18.47 -20.24 -12.29
C ALA A 177 17.42 -19.62 -13.22
N GLU A 178 17.79 -18.63 -14.02
CA GLU A 178 16.87 -17.94 -14.93
C GLU A 178 16.36 -18.85 -16.05
N GLN A 179 17.20 -19.77 -16.54
CA GLN A 179 16.77 -20.84 -17.45
C GLN A 179 15.67 -21.72 -16.86
N GLU A 180 15.78 -22.10 -15.59
CA GLU A 180 14.77 -22.89 -14.88
C GLU A 180 13.50 -22.06 -14.59
N ARG A 181 13.64 -20.80 -14.16
CA ARG A 181 12.51 -19.87 -14.00
C ARG A 181 11.70 -19.75 -15.29
N LEU A 182 12.39 -19.60 -16.42
CA LEU A 182 11.75 -19.45 -17.71
C LEU A 182 10.98 -20.72 -18.11
N LYS A 183 11.53 -21.92 -17.82
CA LYS A 183 10.79 -23.19 -18.02
C LYS A 183 9.48 -23.20 -17.24
N GLU A 184 9.52 -22.76 -15.98
CA GLU A 184 8.31 -22.67 -15.14
C GLU A 184 7.34 -21.59 -15.63
N GLN A 185 7.82 -20.44 -16.11
CA GLN A 185 6.97 -19.42 -16.73
C GLN A 185 6.24 -19.94 -17.98
N PHE A 186 6.91 -20.72 -18.83
CA PHE A 186 6.28 -21.37 -19.98
C PHE A 186 5.22 -22.39 -19.54
N ARG A 187 5.50 -23.15 -18.46
CA ARG A 187 4.51 -24.07 -17.88
C ARG A 187 3.28 -23.32 -17.36
N GLU A 188 3.46 -22.24 -16.61
CA GLU A 188 2.36 -21.40 -16.11
C GLU A 188 1.58 -20.75 -17.25
N ARG A 189 2.25 -20.30 -18.32
CA ARG A 189 1.61 -19.83 -19.54
C ARG A 189 0.75 -20.91 -20.17
N GLY A 190 1.25 -22.14 -20.27
CA GLY A 190 0.47 -23.29 -20.73
C GLY A 190 -0.76 -23.57 -19.88
N VAL A 191 -0.64 -23.50 -18.56
CA VAL A 191 -1.79 -23.61 -17.64
C VAL A 191 -2.84 -22.53 -17.93
N LYS A 192 -2.40 -21.28 -18.09
CA LYS A 192 -3.28 -20.14 -18.40
C LYS A 192 -3.96 -20.30 -19.76
N GLN A 193 -3.24 -20.74 -20.79
CA GLN A 193 -3.79 -21.01 -22.13
C GLN A 193 -4.88 -22.08 -22.07
N TRP A 194 -4.64 -23.18 -21.34
CA TRP A 194 -5.62 -24.25 -21.20
C TRP A 194 -6.86 -23.80 -20.44
N GLN A 195 -6.70 -23.07 -19.33
CA GLN A 195 -7.83 -22.50 -18.60
C GLN A 195 -8.59 -21.47 -19.43
N GLY A 196 -7.88 -20.66 -20.23
CA GLY A 196 -8.45 -19.76 -21.21
C GLY A 196 -9.39 -20.52 -22.14
N TYR A 197 -8.86 -21.58 -22.76
CA TYR A 197 -9.66 -22.46 -23.62
C TYR A 197 -10.84 -23.09 -22.89
N GLN A 198 -10.68 -23.61 -21.67
CA GLN A 198 -11.80 -24.23 -20.94
C GLN A 198 -12.87 -23.21 -20.52
N GLY A 199 -12.46 -22.01 -20.11
CA GLY A 199 -13.37 -20.94 -19.72
C GLY A 199 -14.12 -20.31 -20.89
N THR A 200 -13.61 -20.42 -22.12
CA THR A 200 -14.26 -19.83 -23.31
C THR A 200 -14.66 -20.83 -24.39
N LYS A 201 -14.28 -22.10 -24.24
CA LYS A 201 -14.37 -23.17 -25.26
C LYS A 201 -13.68 -22.81 -26.58
N GLY A 202 -12.72 -21.88 -26.56
CA GLY A 202 -12.01 -21.40 -27.75
C GLY A 202 -12.75 -20.31 -28.53
N HIS A 203 -13.85 -19.78 -27.99
CA HIS A 203 -14.59 -18.66 -28.58
C HIS A 203 -14.30 -17.35 -27.83
N GLU A 204 -14.55 -16.21 -28.46
CA GLU A 204 -14.54 -14.93 -27.75
C GLU A 204 -15.79 -14.85 -26.86
N LEU A 205 -15.63 -14.42 -25.60
CA LEU A 205 -16.78 -14.09 -24.76
C LEU A 205 -17.41 -12.81 -25.29
N TYR A 206 -18.65 -12.93 -25.75
CA TYR A 206 -19.44 -11.81 -26.23
C TYR A 206 -20.38 -11.31 -25.13
N VAL A 207 -20.40 -10.00 -24.92
CA VAL A 207 -21.33 -9.32 -24.00
C VAL A 207 -22.28 -8.50 -24.85
N ARG A 208 -23.59 -8.70 -24.70
CA ARG A 208 -24.56 -7.95 -25.48
C ARG A 208 -24.63 -6.51 -24.95
N PRO A 209 -24.90 -5.52 -25.82
CA PRO A 209 -25.13 -4.14 -25.38
C PRO A 209 -26.23 -4.03 -24.31
N THR A 210 -27.27 -4.88 -24.39
CA THR A 210 -28.34 -4.94 -23.39
C THR A 210 -27.82 -5.37 -22.01
N ASP A 211 -26.92 -6.37 -21.95
CA ASP A 211 -26.35 -6.85 -20.69
C ASP A 211 -25.50 -5.74 -20.02
N MET A 212 -24.84 -4.91 -20.82
CA MET A 212 -24.05 -3.78 -20.33
C MET A 212 -24.94 -2.64 -19.81
N PHE A 213 -26.06 -2.39 -20.49
CA PHE A 213 -27.05 -1.42 -20.06
C PHE A 213 -27.72 -1.84 -18.75
N ASP A 214 -28.16 -3.09 -18.66
CA ASP A 214 -28.78 -3.66 -17.47
C ASP A 214 -27.81 -3.65 -16.28
N PHE A 215 -26.53 -4.01 -16.51
CA PHE A 215 -25.48 -3.89 -15.50
C PHE A 215 -25.31 -2.44 -15.02
N ASN A 216 -25.20 -1.48 -15.95
CA ASN A 216 -25.02 -0.08 -15.57
C ASN A 216 -26.22 0.42 -14.75
N LYS A 217 -27.44 0.07 -15.15
CA LYS A 217 -28.67 0.42 -14.44
C LYS A 217 -28.69 -0.18 -13.03
N GLU A 218 -28.49 -1.49 -12.91
CA GLU A 218 -28.49 -2.20 -11.62
C GLU A 218 -27.44 -1.62 -10.66
N VAL A 219 -26.21 -1.42 -11.14
CA VAL A 219 -25.11 -0.95 -10.28
C VAL A 219 -25.28 0.54 -9.95
N THR A 220 -25.89 1.35 -10.82
CA THR A 220 -26.25 2.73 -10.51
C THR A 220 -27.29 2.79 -9.39
N THR A 221 -28.34 1.97 -9.46
CA THR A 221 -29.31 1.84 -8.37
C THR A 221 -28.63 1.39 -7.07
N LEU A 222 -27.66 0.47 -7.14
CA LEU A 222 -26.90 0.05 -5.96
C LEU A 222 -26.07 1.20 -5.35
N VAL A 223 -25.51 2.08 -6.19
CA VAL A 223 -24.81 3.29 -5.72
C VAL A 223 -25.78 4.21 -5.00
N GLU A 224 -26.97 4.45 -5.55
CA GLU A 224 -28.01 5.29 -4.92
C GLU A 224 -28.52 4.69 -3.59
N GLU A 225 -28.68 3.36 -3.54
CA GLU A 225 -29.15 2.68 -2.34
C GLU A 225 -28.11 2.66 -1.22
N LYS A 226 -26.83 2.48 -1.55
CA LYS A 226 -25.78 2.19 -0.56
C LYS A 226 -24.79 3.32 -0.31
N LEU A 227 -24.63 4.26 -1.23
CA LEU A 227 -23.55 5.25 -1.18
C LEU A 227 -24.04 6.68 -1.37
N ALA A 228 -24.61 7.01 -2.54
CA ALA A 228 -24.97 8.38 -2.86
C ALA A 228 -26.06 8.89 -1.91
N GLY A 229 -25.87 10.10 -1.37
CA GLY A 229 -26.81 10.69 -0.42
C GLY A 229 -26.76 10.07 0.98
N LYS A 230 -25.83 9.15 1.25
CA LYS A 230 -25.69 8.49 2.56
C LYS A 230 -24.66 9.18 3.43
N ASN A 231 -24.94 9.21 4.73
CA ASN A 231 -24.03 9.69 5.76
C ASN A 231 -23.12 8.54 6.21
N LEU A 232 -22.02 8.31 5.49
CA LEU A 232 -21.07 7.26 5.83
C LEU A 232 -19.68 7.85 6.00
N SER A 233 -18.93 7.31 6.94
CA SER A 233 -17.51 7.56 7.08
C SER A 233 -16.73 6.95 5.91
N LYS A 234 -15.51 7.44 5.67
CA LYS A 234 -14.60 6.87 4.67
C LYS A 234 -14.39 5.37 4.84
N THR A 235 -14.24 4.90 6.08
CA THR A 235 -14.03 3.47 6.39
C THR A 235 -15.23 2.62 6.01
N GLU A 236 -16.45 3.13 6.19
CA GLU A 236 -17.69 2.43 5.80
C GLU A 236 -17.82 2.35 4.28
N VAL A 237 -17.48 3.42 3.57
CA VAL A 237 -17.46 3.41 2.10
C VAL A 237 -16.42 2.44 1.56
N ASP A 238 -15.19 2.46 2.08
CA ASP A 238 -14.14 1.55 1.66
C ASP A 238 -14.56 0.08 1.86
N LYS A 239 -15.30 -0.21 2.93
CA LYS A 239 -15.88 -1.53 3.19
C LYS A 239 -16.93 -1.89 2.13
N ILE A 240 -17.88 -1.00 1.83
CA ILE A 240 -18.92 -1.23 0.81
C ILE A 240 -18.30 -1.47 -0.57
N LEU A 241 -17.30 -0.65 -0.95
CA LEU A 241 -16.56 -0.81 -2.22
C LEU A 241 -15.70 -2.08 -2.24
N GLY A 242 -15.28 -2.59 -1.08
CA GLY A 242 -14.56 -3.85 -0.93
C GLY A 242 -15.46 -5.08 -1.08
N GLU A 243 -16.69 -5.00 -0.60
CA GLU A 243 -17.69 -6.08 -0.65
C GLU A 243 -18.27 -6.29 -2.05
N ASP A 244 -18.56 -5.21 -2.78
CA ASP A 244 -19.12 -5.30 -4.14
C ASP A 244 -18.17 -4.72 -5.21
N PRO A 245 -17.43 -5.59 -5.93
CA PRO A 245 -16.50 -5.13 -6.96
C PRO A 245 -17.18 -4.49 -8.17
N ARG A 246 -18.51 -4.65 -8.35
CA ARG A 246 -19.27 -4.02 -9.45
C ARG A 246 -19.27 -2.50 -9.33
N LEU A 247 -19.35 -1.98 -8.11
CA LEU A 247 -19.37 -0.54 -7.81
C LEU A 247 -18.14 0.16 -8.43
N LYS A 248 -16.96 -0.44 -8.29
CA LYS A 248 -15.70 0.11 -8.82
C LYS A 248 -15.65 0.22 -10.35
N VAL A 249 -16.49 -0.55 -11.05
CA VAL A 249 -16.58 -0.53 -12.52
C VAL A 249 -17.21 0.77 -13.00
N ILE A 250 -18.27 1.24 -12.33
CA ILE A 250 -19.03 2.42 -12.75
C ILE A 250 -18.65 3.69 -11.99
N ILE A 251 -18.16 3.59 -10.74
CA ILE A 251 -17.78 4.76 -9.96
C ILE A 251 -16.48 5.35 -10.51
N GLU A 252 -16.54 6.64 -10.88
CA GLU A 252 -15.39 7.44 -11.26
C GLU A 252 -14.66 7.92 -10.01
N ASN A 253 -15.40 8.56 -9.12
CA ASN A 253 -14.89 9.15 -7.90
C ASN A 253 -15.94 9.10 -6.77
N VAL A 254 -15.47 9.12 -5.53
CA VAL A 254 -16.33 9.27 -4.34
C VAL A 254 -15.82 10.48 -3.57
N HIS A 255 -16.68 11.47 -3.40
CA HIS A 255 -16.38 12.67 -2.63
C HIS A 255 -16.84 12.46 -1.19
N TYR A 256 -15.91 12.68 -0.27
CA TYR A 256 -16.09 12.47 1.17
C TYR A 256 -16.24 13.78 1.93
N LEU A 257 -16.57 14.88 1.24
CA LEU A 257 -16.54 16.22 1.81
C LEU A 257 -17.39 16.26 3.09
N ASN A 258 -16.73 16.35 4.24
CA ASN A 258 -17.37 16.49 5.54
C ASN A 258 -16.50 17.40 6.42
N PHE A 259 -17.13 18.15 7.31
CA PHE A 259 -16.42 19.10 8.17
C PHE A 259 -15.47 18.43 9.18
N GLN A 260 -15.61 17.12 9.41
CA GLN A 260 -14.76 16.37 10.33
C GLN A 260 -13.38 16.03 9.76
N SER A 261 -13.27 15.83 8.45
CA SER A 261 -12.07 15.27 7.81
C SER A 261 -11.60 16.01 6.56
N SER A 262 -12.42 16.89 5.99
CA SER A 262 -12.05 17.71 4.83
C SER A 262 -11.61 19.11 5.23
N SER A 263 -10.68 19.67 4.47
CA SER A 263 -10.36 21.10 4.59
C SER A 263 -11.43 21.94 3.92
N LEU A 264 -11.62 23.18 4.38
CA LEU A 264 -12.62 24.08 3.78
C LEU A 264 -12.27 24.46 2.33
N PHE A 265 -10.99 24.37 1.96
CA PHE A 265 -10.55 24.54 0.57
C PHE A 265 -10.98 23.38 -0.33
N GLU A 266 -11.09 22.16 0.20
CA GLU A 266 -11.63 21.02 -0.56
C GLU A 266 -13.11 21.25 -0.89
N PHE A 267 -13.89 21.81 0.04
CA PHE A 267 -15.28 22.21 -0.25
C PHE A 267 -15.35 23.27 -1.35
N TYR A 268 -14.50 24.30 -1.29
CA TYR A 268 -14.42 25.36 -2.30
C TYR A 268 -14.08 24.82 -3.71
N THR A 269 -13.17 23.84 -3.79
CA THR A 269 -12.66 23.31 -5.06
C THR A 269 -13.47 22.16 -5.65
N GLN A 270 -13.99 21.26 -4.80
CA GLN A 270 -14.65 20.04 -5.22
C GLN A 270 -16.19 20.16 -5.24
N ASP A 271 -16.76 21.15 -4.54
CA ASP A 271 -18.22 21.37 -4.47
C ASP A 271 -18.57 22.85 -4.64
N ARG A 272 -17.95 23.49 -5.65
CA ARG A 272 -18.06 24.93 -5.88
C ARG A 272 -19.51 25.40 -6.07
N GLU A 273 -20.37 24.57 -6.67
CA GLU A 273 -21.77 24.91 -6.92
C GLU A 273 -22.58 25.10 -5.63
N ASN A 274 -22.24 24.36 -4.56
CA ASN A 274 -22.93 24.43 -3.28
C ASN A 274 -22.17 25.24 -2.22
N TRP A 275 -21.00 25.79 -2.56
CA TRP A 275 -20.10 26.44 -1.62
C TRP A 275 -20.73 27.61 -0.84
N GLU A 276 -21.52 28.45 -1.52
CA GLU A 276 -22.22 29.57 -0.85
C GLU A 276 -23.22 29.08 0.21
N SER A 277 -23.91 27.98 -0.07
CA SER A 277 -24.82 27.34 0.90
C SER A 277 -24.05 26.79 2.09
N THR A 278 -22.92 26.12 1.83
CA THR A 278 -22.02 25.58 2.87
C THR A 278 -21.49 26.68 3.78
N LYS A 279 -21.02 27.81 3.21
CA LYS A 279 -20.59 28.99 3.99
C LYS A 279 -21.71 29.54 4.85
N ALA A 280 -22.90 29.73 4.27
CA ALA A 280 -24.05 30.26 4.99
C ALA A 280 -24.42 29.36 6.18
N GLU A 281 -24.37 28.04 6.01
CA GLU A 281 -24.60 27.07 7.08
C GLU A 281 -23.57 27.21 8.22
N ILE A 282 -22.28 27.30 7.89
CA ILE A 282 -21.20 27.50 8.88
C ILE A 282 -21.46 28.78 9.68
N VAL A 283 -21.71 29.89 8.99
CA VAL A 283 -21.92 31.21 9.61
C VAL A 283 -23.15 31.19 10.52
N ASN A 284 -24.27 30.63 10.06
CA ASN A 284 -25.51 30.57 10.83
C ASN A 284 -25.36 29.73 12.11
N LYS A 285 -24.78 28.52 12.01
CA LYS A 285 -24.55 27.65 13.18
C LYS A 285 -23.59 28.28 14.19
N LEU A 286 -22.57 29.00 13.73
CA LEU A 286 -21.65 29.70 14.61
C LEU A 286 -22.31 30.93 15.26
N ALA A 287 -23.12 31.69 14.52
CA ALA A 287 -23.84 32.86 15.04
C ALA A 287 -24.78 32.49 16.21
N GLU A 288 -25.44 31.33 16.15
CA GLU A 288 -26.25 30.81 17.26
C GLU A 288 -25.44 30.54 18.54
N ASN A 289 -24.15 30.24 18.40
CA ASN A 289 -23.28 29.81 19.50
C ASN A 289 -22.34 30.92 20.01
N LEU A 290 -21.98 31.90 19.17
CA LEU A 290 -21.08 33.00 19.51
C LEU A 290 -21.86 34.20 20.06
N THR A 291 -22.45 34.03 21.25
CA THR A 291 -23.32 35.03 21.90
C THR A 291 -22.70 35.61 23.18
N SER A 292 -23.32 36.65 23.74
CA SER A 292 -22.97 37.20 25.07
C SER A 292 -23.04 36.15 26.20
N GLU A 293 -23.93 35.16 26.07
CA GLU A 293 -23.99 34.02 26.99
C GLU A 293 -22.72 33.16 26.89
N LYS A 294 -22.16 32.96 25.68
CA LYS A 294 -20.90 32.25 25.49
C LYS A 294 -19.73 33.00 26.11
N ILE A 295 -19.67 34.32 25.94
CA ILE A 295 -18.67 35.18 26.61
C ILE A 295 -18.76 34.98 28.13
N SER A 296 -19.98 35.01 28.68
CA SER A 296 -20.22 34.74 30.09
C SER A 296 -19.73 33.34 30.53
N LYS A 297 -19.93 32.31 29.71
CA LYS A 297 -19.40 30.95 29.95
C LYS A 297 -17.87 30.91 29.93
N ILE A 298 -17.21 31.59 28.99
CA ILE A 298 -15.75 31.69 28.94
C ILE A 298 -15.22 32.36 30.21
N LEU A 299 -15.84 33.47 30.63
CA LEU A 299 -15.48 34.18 31.86
C LEU A 299 -15.76 33.36 33.14
N LYS A 300 -16.67 32.39 33.12
CA LYS A 300 -16.88 31.46 34.26
C LYS A 300 -15.66 30.58 34.51
N TYR A 301 -14.83 30.27 33.50
CA TYR A 301 -13.60 29.51 33.72
C TYR A 301 -12.60 30.27 34.57
N GLU A 302 -12.58 31.60 34.48
CA GLU A 302 -11.78 32.48 35.34
C GLU A 302 -12.23 32.40 36.82
N ASN A 303 -13.55 32.25 37.07
CA ASN A 303 -14.06 31.98 38.41
C ASN A 303 -13.62 30.59 38.92
N LEU A 304 -13.58 29.58 38.04
CA LEU A 304 -13.10 28.23 38.39
C LEU A 304 -11.61 28.23 38.71
N THR A 305 -10.81 28.99 37.94
CA THR A 305 -9.40 29.25 38.23
C THR A 305 -9.21 29.71 39.68
N GLN A 306 -10.06 30.61 40.18
CA GLN A 306 -9.97 31.06 41.58
C GLN A 306 -10.31 30.02 42.62
N LYS A 307 -11.33 29.20 42.34
CA LYS A 307 -11.67 28.09 43.22
C LYS A 307 -10.47 27.14 43.33
N PHE A 308 -9.74 26.92 42.24
CA PHE A 308 -8.53 26.10 42.23
C PHE A 308 -7.33 26.77 42.92
N ILE A 309 -7.11 28.06 42.72
CA ILE A 309 -6.08 28.81 43.47
C ILE A 309 -6.33 28.68 44.98
N LYS A 310 -7.56 28.92 45.44
CA LYS A 310 -7.92 28.78 46.87
C LYS A 310 -7.74 27.36 47.40
N LYS A 311 -8.05 26.34 46.58
CA LYS A 311 -8.02 24.93 46.97
C LYS A 311 -6.60 24.35 47.02
N TYR A 312 -5.75 24.67 46.03
CA TYR A 312 -4.46 24.01 45.85
C TYR A 312 -3.26 24.87 46.27
N LYS A 313 -3.43 26.20 46.36
CA LYS A 313 -2.54 27.20 46.96
C LYS A 313 -1.13 27.37 46.39
N THR A 314 -0.56 26.37 45.71
CA THR A 314 0.80 26.45 45.14
C THR A 314 0.80 26.23 43.63
N PRO A 315 1.64 26.95 42.86
CA PRO A 315 1.77 26.78 41.40
C PRO A 315 2.17 25.35 41.01
N GLU A 316 3.11 24.73 41.73
CA GLU A 316 3.66 23.41 41.42
C GLU A 316 2.58 22.34 41.44
N LYS A 317 1.71 22.38 42.46
CA LYS A 317 0.60 21.45 42.62
C LYS A 317 -0.45 21.62 41.51
N LEU A 318 -0.67 22.85 41.06
CA LEU A 318 -1.56 23.17 39.95
C LEU A 318 -0.98 22.71 38.61
N TYR A 319 0.32 22.90 38.37
CA TYR A 319 0.98 22.35 37.18
C TYR A 319 0.99 20.82 37.16
N GLU A 320 1.18 20.17 38.31
CA GLU A 320 1.07 18.71 38.42
C GLU A 320 -0.35 18.22 38.08
N LYS A 321 -1.38 18.90 38.60
CA LYS A 321 -2.79 18.61 38.27
C LYS A 321 -3.09 18.86 36.79
N SER A 322 -2.52 19.92 36.22
CA SER A 322 -2.62 20.21 34.78
C SER A 322 -2.03 19.07 33.95
N ARG A 323 -0.81 18.62 34.28
CA ARG A 323 -0.15 17.51 33.59
C ARG A 323 -0.94 16.21 33.68
N LYS A 324 -1.42 15.85 34.88
CA LYS A 324 -2.26 14.66 35.09
C LYS A 324 -3.57 14.71 34.30
N ALA A 325 -4.19 15.88 34.17
CA ALA A 325 -5.40 16.04 33.37
C ALA A 325 -5.09 15.94 31.86
N LEU A 326 -3.95 16.47 31.41
CA LEU A 326 -3.49 16.31 30.02
C LEU A 326 -3.19 14.84 29.69
N GLU A 327 -2.55 14.11 30.61
CA GLU A 327 -2.27 12.67 30.47
C GLU A 327 -3.57 11.86 30.33
N LYS A 328 -4.61 12.19 31.11
CA LYS A 328 -5.93 11.57 30.98
C LYS A 328 -6.59 11.87 29.63
N PHE A 329 -6.52 13.11 29.16
CA PHE A 329 -7.03 13.48 27.85
C PHE A 329 -6.33 12.74 26.71
N GLN A 330 -5.03 12.45 26.84
CA GLN A 330 -4.24 11.72 25.84
C GLN A 330 -4.49 10.20 25.87
N ALA A 331 -5.18 9.68 26.88
CA ALA A 331 -5.53 8.26 26.95
C ALA A 331 -6.63 7.91 25.92
N PRO A 332 -6.77 6.62 25.54
CA PRO A 332 -7.78 6.18 24.56
C PRO A 332 -9.22 6.57 24.93
N ASP A 333 -9.54 6.65 26.22
CA ASP A 333 -10.86 7.02 26.75
C ASP A 333 -10.93 8.49 27.20
N GLY A 334 -9.96 9.32 26.80
CA GLY A 334 -9.84 10.70 27.25
C GLY A 334 -10.98 11.60 26.76
N ASP A 335 -11.50 12.44 27.65
CA ASP A 335 -12.57 13.41 27.35
C ASP A 335 -12.01 14.84 27.26
N PHE A 336 -12.60 15.66 26.41
CA PHE A 336 -12.35 17.10 26.27
C PHE A 336 -12.47 17.87 27.60
N ASN A 337 -13.27 17.36 28.55
CA ASN A 337 -13.34 17.90 29.91
C ASN A 337 -11.98 17.87 30.63
N ASP A 338 -11.17 16.82 30.44
CA ASP A 338 -9.85 16.71 31.06
C ASP A 338 -8.87 17.72 30.46
N PHE A 339 -8.93 17.95 29.14
CA PHE A 339 -8.14 19.01 28.50
C PHE A 339 -8.50 20.40 29.03
N MET A 340 -9.80 20.67 29.20
CA MET A 340 -10.27 21.94 29.79
C MET A 340 -9.77 22.11 31.22
N LEU A 341 -9.86 21.07 32.04
CA LEU A 341 -9.32 21.10 33.40
C LEU A 341 -7.81 21.36 33.39
N ALA A 342 -7.06 20.75 32.47
CA ALA A 342 -5.62 21.01 32.33
C ALA A 342 -5.34 22.49 32.07
N ARG A 343 -6.06 23.11 31.12
CA ARG A 343 -5.92 24.54 30.81
C ARG A 343 -6.31 25.45 31.98
N ILE A 344 -7.37 25.13 32.70
CA ILE A 344 -7.80 25.91 33.89
C ILE A 344 -6.78 25.77 35.02
N TYR A 345 -6.22 24.57 35.26
CA TYR A 345 -5.15 24.37 36.24
C TYR A 345 -3.89 25.14 35.87
N SER A 346 -3.49 25.11 34.60
CA SER A 346 -2.34 25.89 34.13
C SER A 346 -2.56 27.39 34.23
N LEU A 347 -3.79 27.87 33.98
CA LEU A 347 -4.17 29.27 34.16
C LEU A 347 -4.13 29.65 35.65
N ALA A 348 -4.56 28.74 36.53
CA ALA A 348 -4.54 28.95 37.98
C ALA A 348 -3.12 29.05 38.53
N ALA A 349 -2.20 28.22 38.06
CA ALA A 349 -0.79 28.30 38.44
C ALA A 349 -0.19 29.67 38.09
N SER A 350 -0.35 30.10 36.83
CA SER A 350 0.09 31.42 36.37
C SER A 350 -0.58 32.58 37.12
N GLY A 351 -1.82 32.39 37.56
CA GLY A 351 -2.54 33.39 38.36
C GLY A 351 -1.95 33.61 39.75
N ILE A 352 -1.28 32.61 40.32
CA ILE A 352 -0.53 32.74 41.57
C ILE A 352 0.82 33.42 41.31
N GLU A 353 1.54 32.98 40.26
CA GLU A 353 2.87 33.49 39.93
C GLU A 353 2.89 34.97 39.57
N GLN A 354 1.87 35.44 38.84
CA GLN A 354 1.84 36.80 38.28
C GLN A 354 0.89 37.75 39.03
N ALA A 355 0.01 37.23 39.89
CA ALA A 355 -0.99 37.99 40.65
C ALA A 355 -1.67 39.15 39.86
N PRO A 356 -2.26 38.89 38.69
CA PRO A 356 -2.71 39.96 37.79
C PRO A 356 -3.95 40.71 38.30
N ASN A 357 -4.23 41.91 37.76
CA ASN A 357 -5.49 42.63 37.99
C ASN A 357 -6.66 41.97 37.25
N ARG A 358 -7.31 41.02 37.92
CA ARG A 358 -8.29 40.12 37.31
C ARG A 358 -9.56 40.81 36.81
N ASN A 359 -10.04 41.83 37.51
CA ASN A 359 -11.24 42.57 37.10
C ASN A 359 -11.00 43.33 35.80
N GLU A 360 -9.82 43.94 35.66
CA GLU A 360 -9.41 44.62 34.44
C GLU A 360 -9.21 43.63 33.28
N LEU A 361 -8.55 42.50 33.52
CA LEU A 361 -8.35 41.48 32.49
C LEU A 361 -9.67 40.85 32.00
N ARG A 362 -10.62 40.62 32.91
CA ARG A 362 -11.95 40.14 32.53
C ARG A 362 -12.69 41.14 31.66
N LYS A 363 -12.66 42.43 32.01
CA LYS A 363 -13.26 43.49 31.19
C LYS A 363 -12.59 43.56 29.82
N LYS A 364 -11.26 43.55 29.78
CA LYS A 364 -10.47 43.55 28.54
C LYS A 364 -10.82 42.37 27.63
N LEU A 365 -10.86 41.15 28.17
CA LEU A 365 -11.21 39.97 27.37
C LEU A 365 -12.68 39.97 26.96
N ALA A 366 -13.59 40.41 27.82
CA ALA A 366 -15.01 40.51 27.48
C ALA A 366 -15.23 41.46 26.30
N SER A 367 -14.71 42.69 26.38
CA SER A 367 -14.81 43.66 25.28
C SER A 367 -14.10 43.20 24.01
N ALA A 368 -12.96 42.51 24.14
CA ALA A 368 -12.29 41.91 22.99
C ALA A 368 -13.17 40.84 22.33
N LEU A 369 -13.77 39.92 23.08
CA LEU A 369 -14.65 38.89 22.53
C LEU A 369 -15.94 39.47 21.92
N GLU A 370 -16.50 40.51 22.54
CA GLU A 370 -17.66 41.24 22.01
C GLU A 370 -17.38 41.86 20.64
N ALA A 371 -16.17 42.41 20.43
CA ALA A 371 -15.75 42.93 19.14
C ALA A 371 -15.39 41.82 18.13
N VAL A 372 -14.75 40.74 18.60
CA VAL A 372 -14.23 39.66 17.75
C VAL A 372 -15.33 38.76 17.18
N PHE A 373 -16.43 38.51 17.90
CA PHE A 373 -17.46 37.59 17.42
C PHE A 373 -18.13 38.05 16.11
N PRO A 374 -18.60 39.30 15.96
CA PRO A 374 -19.11 39.80 14.68
C PRO A 374 -18.06 39.80 13.57
N GLU A 375 -16.84 40.24 13.88
CA GLU A 375 -15.74 40.31 12.89
C GLU A 375 -15.35 38.92 12.38
N LEU A 376 -15.33 37.91 13.25
CA LEU A 376 -15.09 36.52 12.86
C LEU A 376 -16.18 35.99 11.94
N LEU A 377 -17.45 36.30 12.20
CA LEU A 377 -18.57 35.87 11.35
C LEU A 377 -18.54 36.53 9.98
N GLU A 378 -18.18 37.81 9.88
CA GLU A 378 -18.01 38.49 8.59
C GLU A 378 -16.83 37.91 7.81
N LEU A 379 -15.70 37.67 8.48
CA LEU A 379 -14.51 37.08 7.88
C LEU A 379 -14.79 35.70 7.26
N LEU A 380 -15.65 34.89 7.87
CA LEU A 380 -16.04 33.57 7.34
C LEU A 380 -16.95 33.64 6.10
N LYS A 381 -17.52 34.81 5.77
CA LYS A 381 -18.29 34.98 4.52
C LYS A 381 -17.39 35.21 3.30
N GLU A 382 -16.18 35.71 3.53
CA GLU A 382 -15.22 36.03 2.47
C GLU A 382 -14.55 34.76 1.92
N ASP A 383 -14.44 34.61 0.60
CA ASP A 383 -13.76 33.45 0.01
C ASP A 383 -12.25 33.46 0.25
N ASP A 384 -11.67 34.65 0.34
CA ASP A 384 -10.22 34.86 0.43
C ASP A 384 -9.61 34.13 1.64
N ILE A 385 -10.34 34.00 2.75
CA ILE A 385 -9.83 33.30 3.93
C ILE A 385 -9.57 31.81 3.66
N TYR A 386 -10.37 31.17 2.80
CA TYR A 386 -10.27 29.73 2.53
C TYR A 386 -9.24 29.41 1.44
N ILE A 387 -8.99 30.38 0.55
CA ILE A 387 -8.10 30.21 -0.61
C ILE A 387 -6.64 30.51 -0.24
N LYS A 388 -6.39 31.33 0.80
CA LYS A 388 -5.05 31.63 1.31
C LYS A 388 -4.24 30.36 1.53
N LYS A 389 -3.02 30.33 0.97
CA LYS A 389 -2.13 29.15 0.96
C LYS A 389 -1.89 28.54 2.35
N GLU A 390 -1.81 29.39 3.36
CA GLU A 390 -1.67 29.03 4.77
C GLU A 390 -2.91 28.36 5.37
N HIS A 391 -4.09 28.55 4.77
CA HIS A 391 -5.37 28.02 5.24
C HIS A 391 -5.89 26.82 4.44
N GLN A 392 -5.31 26.51 3.27
CA GLN A 392 -5.79 25.45 2.37
C GLN A 392 -5.86 24.05 3.01
N LYS A 393 -5.06 23.80 4.03
CA LYS A 393 -5.01 22.52 4.75
C LYS A 393 -5.76 22.54 6.07
N LEU A 394 -6.38 23.67 6.43
CA LEU A 394 -7.04 23.82 7.71
C LEU A 394 -8.47 23.27 7.64
N ASP A 395 -8.84 22.52 8.67
CA ASP A 395 -10.22 22.25 9.01
C ASP A 395 -10.88 23.51 9.62
N ILE A 396 -12.20 23.47 9.77
CA ILE A 396 -12.95 24.58 10.37
C ILE A 396 -12.46 24.93 11.78
N GLU A 397 -12.08 23.93 12.57
CA GLU A 397 -11.63 24.10 13.94
C GLU A 397 -10.31 24.88 14.03
N SER A 398 -9.35 24.53 13.18
CA SER A 398 -8.05 25.17 13.12
C SER A 398 -8.17 26.57 12.55
N LEU A 399 -9.03 26.76 11.54
CA LEU A 399 -9.30 28.09 11.00
C LEU A 399 -9.89 29.02 12.06
N LEU A 400 -10.92 28.57 12.79
CA LEU A 400 -11.53 29.34 13.87
C LEU A 400 -10.51 29.66 14.96
N SER A 401 -9.64 28.71 15.31
CA SER A 401 -8.60 28.93 16.31
C SER A 401 -7.62 30.03 15.90
N ILE A 402 -7.14 30.01 14.65
CA ILE A 402 -6.18 31.00 14.13
C ILE A 402 -6.84 32.36 14.02
N ALA A 403 -7.98 32.44 13.32
CA ALA A 403 -8.70 33.69 13.11
C ALA A 403 -9.10 34.35 14.44
N THR A 404 -9.65 33.58 15.38
CA THR A 404 -10.01 34.11 16.71
C THR A 404 -8.79 34.66 17.45
N TYR A 405 -7.66 33.93 17.44
CA TYR A 405 -6.44 34.38 18.12
C TYR A 405 -5.89 35.67 17.52
N GLU A 406 -5.84 35.76 16.19
CA GLU A 406 -5.38 36.96 15.48
C GLU A 406 -6.27 38.17 15.75
N LEU A 407 -7.59 37.99 15.68
CA LEU A 407 -8.55 39.06 15.96
C LEU A 407 -8.45 39.56 17.41
N ILE A 408 -8.34 38.65 18.38
CA ILE A 408 -8.10 39.04 19.79
C ILE A 408 -6.76 39.78 19.93
N ASN A 409 -5.71 39.32 19.25
CA ASN A 409 -4.39 39.94 19.32
C ASN A 409 -4.38 41.38 18.77
N LYS A 410 -5.16 41.65 17.71
CA LYS A 410 -5.35 43.01 17.18
C LYS A 410 -6.00 43.93 18.22
N GLN A 411 -6.95 43.43 19.00
CA GLN A 411 -7.71 44.23 19.97
C GLN A 411 -6.93 44.56 21.25
N ILE A 412 -6.22 43.59 21.83
CA ILE A 412 -5.64 43.74 23.17
C ILE A 412 -4.12 43.55 23.26
N LYS A 413 -3.42 43.40 22.12
CA LYS A 413 -1.96 43.19 22.00
C LYS A 413 -1.40 42.18 23.00
N ILE A 414 -1.34 40.92 22.59
CA ILE A 414 -0.90 39.82 23.45
C ILE A 414 0.61 39.97 23.72
N PRO A 415 1.05 39.94 24.98
CA PRO A 415 2.48 39.96 25.30
C PRO A 415 3.25 38.81 24.64
N GLU A 416 4.45 39.10 24.13
CA GLU A 416 5.30 38.09 23.48
C GLU A 416 5.79 37.01 24.46
N ASP A 417 5.82 37.30 25.76
CA ASP A 417 6.14 36.33 26.80
C ASP A 417 5.26 35.06 26.65
N LYS A 418 5.93 33.91 26.59
CA LYS A 418 5.33 32.62 26.27
C LYS A 418 4.36 32.12 27.35
N GLU A 419 4.38 32.69 28.55
CA GLU A 419 3.69 32.14 29.73
C GLU A 419 2.77 33.13 30.48
N SER A 420 2.48 34.31 29.93
CA SER A 420 1.63 35.30 30.63
C SER A 420 0.20 34.80 30.91
N TYR A 421 -0.38 35.20 32.05
CA TYR A 421 -1.73 34.84 32.46
C TYR A 421 -2.76 35.22 31.41
N LEU A 422 -2.62 36.42 30.83
CA LEU A 422 -3.51 36.91 29.77
C LEU A 422 -3.45 36.00 28.54
N LYS A 423 -2.24 35.60 28.10
CA LYS A 423 -2.08 34.67 26.97
C LYS A 423 -2.69 33.31 27.26
N LYS A 424 -2.49 32.75 28.46
CA LYS A 424 -3.14 31.49 28.87
C LYS A 424 -4.68 31.62 28.91
N PHE A 425 -5.20 32.79 29.30
CA PHE A 425 -6.65 33.03 29.34
C PHE A 425 -7.24 33.19 27.93
N ILE A 426 -6.54 33.87 27.03
CA ILE A 426 -6.91 33.98 25.62
C ILE A 426 -6.87 32.60 24.96
N ASN A 427 -5.82 31.81 25.18
CA ASN A 427 -5.74 30.46 24.65
C ASN A 427 -6.91 29.57 25.11
N LEU A 428 -7.36 29.75 26.36
CA LEU A 428 -8.56 29.08 26.85
C LEU A 428 -9.82 29.55 26.11
N ALA A 429 -9.98 30.85 25.89
CA ALA A 429 -11.12 31.41 25.14
C ALA A 429 -11.12 30.92 23.68
N VAL A 430 -9.99 31.00 22.99
CA VAL A 430 -9.79 30.50 21.62
C VAL A 430 -10.12 29.02 21.55
N TRP A 431 -9.70 28.22 22.54
CA TRP A 431 -10.00 26.80 22.57
C TRP A 431 -11.50 26.52 22.74
N VAL A 432 -12.20 27.29 23.57
CA VAL A 432 -13.66 27.16 23.73
C VAL A 432 -14.37 27.44 22.39
N ILE A 433 -13.90 28.43 21.63
CA ILE A 433 -14.45 28.78 20.31
C ILE A 433 -14.12 27.71 19.27
N LYS A 434 -12.88 27.20 19.27
CA LYS A 434 -12.48 26.03 18.48
C LYS A 434 -13.42 24.84 18.72
N PHE A 435 -13.81 24.60 19.97
CA PHE A 435 -14.70 23.50 20.33
C PHE A 435 -16.12 23.66 19.77
N GLU A 436 -16.60 24.88 19.53
CA GLU A 436 -17.88 25.09 18.82
C GLU A 436 -17.76 24.68 17.34
N GLY A 437 -16.61 24.94 16.71
CA GLY A 437 -16.26 24.37 15.40
C GLY A 437 -16.26 22.84 15.40
N LYS A 438 -15.70 22.21 16.45
CA LYS A 438 -15.68 20.74 16.62
C LYS A 438 -17.09 20.17 16.79
N LYS A 439 -17.96 20.84 17.55
CA LYS A 439 -19.36 20.41 17.70
C LYS A 439 -20.10 20.47 16.36
N MET A 440 -19.85 21.53 15.58
CA MET A 440 -20.42 21.66 14.25
C MET A 440 -19.90 20.54 13.33
N SER A 441 -18.60 20.25 13.35
CA SER A 441 -18.00 19.20 12.52
C SER A 441 -18.46 17.79 12.89
N VAL A 442 -18.68 17.51 14.18
CA VAL A 442 -19.22 16.23 14.67
C VAL A 442 -20.72 16.10 14.40
N GLY A 443 -21.45 17.23 14.43
CA GLY A 443 -22.87 17.27 14.08
C GLY A 443 -23.13 17.30 12.57
N ASP A 444 -22.06 17.39 11.76
CA ASP A 444 -22.15 17.40 10.31
C ASP A 444 -22.57 16.04 9.77
N LYS A 445 -23.55 16.08 8.88
CA LYS A 445 -24.11 14.91 8.19
C LYS A 445 -23.95 15.14 6.69
N SER A 446 -22.76 15.56 6.27
CA SER A 446 -22.49 15.76 4.86
C SER A 446 -22.63 14.43 4.12
N GLU A 447 -23.50 14.43 3.12
CA GLU A 447 -23.83 13.26 2.34
C GLU A 447 -22.70 12.93 1.37
N ILE A 448 -22.45 11.62 1.17
CA ILE A 448 -21.49 11.17 0.16
C ILE A 448 -22.02 11.49 -1.23
N LYS A 449 -21.21 12.20 -2.00
CA LYS A 449 -21.44 12.42 -3.43
C LYS A 449 -20.61 11.43 -4.23
N VAL A 450 -21.26 10.71 -5.14
CA VAL A 450 -20.60 9.73 -6.00
C VAL A 450 -20.65 10.23 -7.43
N GLU A 451 -19.48 10.36 -8.05
CA GLU A 451 -19.36 10.66 -9.47
C GLU A 451 -19.37 9.33 -10.24
N LEU A 452 -20.35 9.17 -11.12
CA LEU A 452 -20.49 7.98 -11.96
C LEU A 452 -19.85 8.23 -13.32
N ARG A 453 -19.16 7.22 -13.84
CA ARG A 453 -18.64 7.24 -15.20
C ARG A 453 -19.79 7.29 -16.20
N PRO A 454 -19.73 8.18 -17.19
CA PRO A 454 -20.77 8.26 -18.21
C PRO A 454 -20.80 6.98 -19.08
N MET A 455 -21.97 6.34 -19.15
CA MET A 455 -22.21 5.07 -19.86
C MET A 455 -22.03 5.19 -21.39
N ASN A 456 -22.22 6.38 -21.95
CA ASN A 456 -22.08 6.64 -23.38
C ASN A 456 -20.61 6.67 -23.85
N THR A 457 -19.62 6.56 -22.96
CA THR A 457 -18.21 6.55 -23.34
C THR A 457 -17.68 5.15 -23.63
N TYR A 458 -16.83 5.03 -24.64
CA TYR A 458 -16.14 3.77 -24.98
C TYR A 458 -15.36 3.19 -23.78
N LYS A 459 -14.74 4.05 -22.97
CA LYS A 459 -13.96 3.64 -21.79
C LYS A 459 -14.84 2.94 -20.74
N THR A 460 -16.02 3.48 -20.45
CA THR A 460 -16.98 2.87 -19.51
C THR A 460 -17.55 1.58 -20.07
N GLN A 461 -17.97 1.59 -21.34
CA GLN A 461 -18.48 0.40 -22.03
C GLN A 461 -17.45 -0.74 -22.03
N LYS A 462 -16.19 -0.44 -22.36
CA LYS A 462 -15.11 -1.41 -22.32
C LYS A 462 -14.90 -1.98 -20.92
N LYS A 463 -14.88 -1.14 -19.87
CA LYS A 463 -14.75 -1.60 -18.48
C LYS A 463 -15.89 -2.53 -18.05
N ILE A 464 -17.14 -2.18 -18.38
CA ILE A 464 -18.31 -3.02 -18.09
C ILE A 464 -18.22 -4.34 -18.86
N SER A 465 -17.88 -4.29 -20.14
CA SER A 465 -17.70 -5.48 -20.98
C SER A 465 -16.62 -6.41 -20.42
N ASP A 466 -15.44 -5.87 -20.10
CA ASP A 466 -14.32 -6.64 -19.55
C ASP A 466 -14.69 -7.27 -18.20
N TYR A 467 -15.41 -6.54 -17.35
CA TYR A 467 -15.92 -7.08 -16.09
C TYR A 467 -16.91 -8.23 -16.30
N LEU A 468 -17.89 -8.06 -17.18
CA LEU A 468 -18.89 -9.10 -17.48
C LEU A 468 -18.24 -10.34 -18.14
N LYS A 469 -17.31 -10.14 -19.09
CA LYS A 469 -16.49 -11.22 -19.67
C LYS A 469 -15.71 -11.95 -18.58
N MET A 470 -15.10 -11.22 -17.63
CA MET A 470 -14.38 -11.83 -16.51
C MET A 470 -15.30 -12.65 -15.60
N VAL A 471 -16.49 -12.14 -15.26
CA VAL A 471 -17.48 -12.86 -14.43
C VAL A 471 -17.92 -14.14 -15.13
N GLN A 472 -18.26 -14.05 -16.42
CA GLN A 472 -18.65 -15.20 -17.23
C GLN A 472 -17.51 -16.22 -17.35
N PHE A 473 -16.28 -15.75 -17.59
CA PHE A 473 -15.09 -16.60 -17.64
C PHE A 473 -14.88 -17.36 -16.32
N LYS A 474 -14.96 -16.65 -15.18
CA LYS A 474 -14.83 -17.26 -13.85
C LYS A 474 -15.89 -18.32 -13.62
N SER A 475 -17.15 -18.03 -13.96
CA SER A 475 -18.25 -18.99 -13.84
C SER A 475 -18.03 -20.24 -14.69
N ASN A 476 -17.63 -20.08 -15.95
CA ASN A 476 -17.35 -21.21 -16.83
C ASN A 476 -16.17 -22.05 -16.33
N LEU A 477 -15.14 -21.41 -15.78
CA LEU A 477 -13.97 -22.08 -15.23
C LEU A 477 -14.30 -22.82 -13.92
N GLU A 478 -15.17 -22.26 -13.07
CA GLU A 478 -15.71 -22.94 -11.90
C GLU A 478 -16.53 -24.16 -12.29
N LYS A 479 -17.40 -24.06 -13.30
CA LYS A 479 -18.12 -25.20 -13.87
C LYS A 479 -17.17 -26.28 -14.37
N TYR A 480 -16.11 -25.91 -15.11
CA TYR A 480 -15.08 -26.86 -15.54
C TYR A 480 -14.38 -27.58 -14.37
N HIS A 481 -14.16 -26.88 -13.24
CA HIS A 481 -13.63 -27.50 -12.04
C HIS A 481 -14.66 -28.41 -11.34
N GLN A 482 -15.96 -28.09 -11.40
CA GLN A 482 -17.01 -28.72 -10.60
C GLN A 482 -17.88 -29.80 -11.31
N GLU A 483 -18.15 -29.71 -12.62
CA GLU A 483 -19.20 -30.48 -13.32
C GLU A 483 -18.81 -31.93 -13.71
N ARG A 484 -19.85 -32.81 -13.75
CA ARG A 484 -19.84 -34.25 -14.08
C ARG A 484 -20.13 -34.61 -15.55
N SER A 485 -20.54 -33.68 -16.40
CA SER A 485 -20.97 -34.04 -17.76
C SER A 485 -19.78 -34.04 -18.72
N TYR A 486 -19.32 -35.23 -19.12
CA TYR A 486 -18.14 -35.53 -19.95
C TYR A 486 -16.76 -35.36 -19.26
N GLY A 487 -16.63 -35.88 -18.04
CA GLY A 487 -15.32 -36.16 -17.41
C GLY A 487 -14.57 -34.91 -16.94
N GLY A 488 -15.21 -34.10 -16.11
CA GLY A 488 -14.59 -32.93 -15.46
C GLY A 488 -13.34 -33.29 -14.63
N LEU A 489 -12.57 -32.27 -14.24
CA LEU A 489 -11.32 -32.43 -13.48
C LEU A 489 -11.52 -33.31 -12.23
N ARG A 490 -12.66 -33.20 -11.55
CA ARG A 490 -12.92 -33.98 -10.34
C ARG A 490 -12.99 -35.48 -10.57
N GLU A 491 -13.90 -35.94 -11.42
CA GLU A 491 -14.13 -37.38 -11.61
C GLU A 491 -12.91 -38.08 -12.20
N PHE A 492 -12.18 -37.40 -13.08
CA PHE A 492 -10.98 -37.94 -13.67
C PHE A 492 -9.82 -38.06 -12.67
N TRP A 493 -9.66 -37.08 -11.77
CA TRP A 493 -8.48 -37.01 -10.89
C TRP A 493 -8.67 -37.57 -9.49
N GLU A 494 -9.91 -37.74 -9.00
CA GLU A 494 -10.17 -38.37 -7.69
C GLU A 494 -9.45 -39.74 -7.58
N GLY A 495 -9.43 -40.56 -8.64
CA GLY A 495 -8.72 -41.86 -8.62
C GLY A 495 -7.21 -41.82 -8.85
N LEU A 496 -6.67 -40.70 -9.34
CA LEU A 496 -5.29 -40.60 -9.87
C LEU A 496 -4.38 -39.65 -9.07
N LEU A 497 -4.93 -38.98 -8.05
CA LEU A 497 -4.21 -38.07 -7.17
C LEU A 497 -3.95 -38.69 -5.80
N ARG A 498 -2.70 -38.56 -5.36
CA ARG A 498 -2.29 -38.85 -3.99
C ARG A 498 -1.37 -37.73 -3.52
N PHE A 499 -1.54 -37.29 -2.28
CA PHE A 499 -0.61 -36.36 -1.62
C PHE A 499 0.02 -37.02 -0.41
N ASN A 500 1.24 -36.63 -0.11
CA ASN A 500 1.87 -36.85 1.18
C ASN A 500 2.43 -35.51 1.65
N VAL A 501 1.66 -34.80 2.48
CA VAL A 501 1.84 -33.36 2.69
C VAL A 501 3.12 -33.04 3.47
N ASP A 502 3.48 -33.90 4.42
CA ASP A 502 4.57 -33.74 5.39
C ASP A 502 5.47 -35.00 5.48
N GLY A 503 5.36 -35.90 4.49
CA GLY A 503 6.04 -37.19 4.49
C GLY A 503 5.33 -38.29 5.31
N LYS A 504 4.32 -37.95 6.11
CA LYS A 504 3.58 -38.88 6.98
C LYS A 504 2.10 -38.99 6.62
N THR A 505 1.46 -37.88 6.28
CA THR A 505 0.02 -37.75 6.09
C THR A 505 -0.34 -37.99 4.63
N GLN A 506 -0.90 -39.16 4.32
CA GLN A 506 -1.35 -39.50 2.97
C GLN A 506 -2.81 -39.13 2.73
N LEU A 507 -3.05 -38.29 1.73
CA LEU A 507 -4.38 -38.00 1.21
C LEU A 507 -4.57 -38.72 -0.12
N ARG A 508 -5.75 -39.30 -0.34
CA ARG A 508 -6.09 -40.03 -1.58
C ARG A 508 -7.50 -39.68 -2.02
N GLY A 509 -7.85 -40.02 -3.25
CA GLY A 509 -9.27 -39.96 -3.63
C GLY A 509 -9.80 -38.52 -3.66
N ARG A 510 -11.01 -38.41 -3.15
CA ARG A 510 -11.69 -37.14 -2.88
C ARG A 510 -10.96 -36.25 -1.88
N GLU A 511 -10.25 -36.80 -0.91
CA GLU A 511 -9.53 -36.00 0.10
C GLU A 511 -8.35 -35.26 -0.54
N ALA A 512 -7.60 -35.94 -1.41
CA ALA A 512 -6.53 -35.36 -2.21
C ALA A 512 -7.05 -34.25 -3.13
N TYR A 513 -8.18 -34.48 -3.80
CA TYR A 513 -8.82 -33.48 -4.65
C TYR A 513 -9.30 -32.27 -3.84
N ASN A 514 -10.02 -32.49 -2.75
CA ASN A 514 -10.51 -31.42 -1.87
C ASN A 514 -9.36 -30.62 -1.26
N TYR A 515 -8.25 -31.27 -0.90
CA TYR A 515 -7.05 -30.59 -0.41
C TYR A 515 -6.47 -29.63 -1.47
N LEU A 516 -6.41 -30.05 -2.73
CA LEU A 516 -5.95 -29.22 -3.84
C LEU A 516 -6.92 -28.07 -4.16
N PHE A 517 -8.23 -28.33 -4.15
CA PHE A 517 -9.27 -27.41 -4.62
C PHE A 517 -10.11 -26.74 -3.50
N SER A 518 -9.72 -26.86 -2.23
CA SER A 518 -10.44 -26.25 -1.10
C SER A 518 -10.59 -24.72 -1.27
N ALA A 519 -11.59 -24.08 -0.66
CA ALA A 519 -11.78 -22.63 -0.73
C ALA A 519 -10.53 -21.82 -0.30
N LYS A 520 -9.75 -22.33 0.66
CA LYS A 520 -8.45 -21.78 1.08
C LYS A 520 -7.38 -21.95 -0.01
N SER A 521 -7.34 -23.11 -0.65
CA SER A 521 -6.46 -23.42 -1.79
C SER A 521 -6.85 -22.62 -3.05
N ALA A 522 -8.14 -22.37 -3.28
CA ALA A 522 -8.66 -21.61 -4.40
C ALA A 522 -8.17 -20.16 -4.36
N LYS A 523 -8.12 -19.50 -3.19
CA LYS A 523 -7.51 -18.17 -3.05
C LYS A 523 -6.00 -18.18 -3.33
N GLN A 524 -5.27 -19.20 -2.90
CA GLN A 524 -3.82 -19.35 -3.11
C GLN A 524 -3.44 -19.70 -4.56
N ILE A 525 -4.27 -20.49 -5.25
CA ILE A 525 -4.19 -20.76 -6.70
C ILE A 525 -4.65 -19.52 -7.48
N THR A 526 -5.64 -18.78 -6.99
CA THR A 526 -6.16 -17.55 -7.60
C THR A 526 -5.19 -16.37 -7.46
N GLN A 527 -4.21 -16.38 -6.55
CA GLN A 527 -3.10 -15.42 -6.55
C GLN A 527 -2.19 -15.56 -7.79
N LEU A 528 -2.33 -16.60 -8.61
CA LEU A 528 -1.81 -16.62 -10.00
C LEU A 528 -2.61 -15.73 -10.96
N ARG A 529 -3.80 -15.24 -10.56
CA ARG A 529 -4.70 -14.36 -11.34
C ARG A 529 -4.49 -12.86 -11.04
N SER A 530 -3.63 -12.48 -10.10
CA SER A 530 -3.37 -11.08 -9.74
C SER A 530 -1.89 -10.69 -9.79
N VAL A 531 -1.14 -11.26 -10.73
CA VAL A 531 0.05 -10.56 -11.25
C VAL A 531 -0.40 -9.89 -12.53
N SER A 532 -0.69 -8.60 -12.40
CA SER A 532 -0.83 -7.64 -13.48
C SER A 532 0.16 -7.93 -14.61
N MET A 533 -0.22 -7.62 -15.84
CA MET A 533 0.64 -7.52 -17.02
C MET A 533 1.80 -6.50 -16.89
N TYR A 534 2.17 -6.10 -15.67
CA TYR A 534 3.30 -5.22 -15.39
C TYR A 534 4.34 -5.96 -14.54
N PRO A 535 5.63 -5.87 -14.90
CA PRO A 535 6.70 -6.56 -14.19
C PRO A 535 6.88 -5.94 -12.81
N THR A 536 6.32 -6.54 -11.77
CA THR A 536 6.64 -6.24 -10.35
C THR A 536 7.95 -6.91 -9.92
N SER A 537 8.95 -6.87 -10.79
CA SER A 537 10.32 -7.25 -10.50
C SER A 537 11.20 -6.00 -10.43
N THR A 538 12.39 -6.12 -9.85
CA THR A 538 13.45 -5.09 -9.92
C THR A 538 13.71 -4.61 -11.35
N ILE A 539 13.34 -5.42 -12.36
CA ILE A 539 13.38 -5.14 -13.79
C ILE A 539 12.30 -4.12 -14.21
N GLY A 540 11.13 -4.10 -13.57
CA GLY A 540 10.10 -3.08 -13.82
C GLY A 540 10.52 -1.70 -13.33
N VAL A 541 11.20 -1.63 -12.19
CA VAL A 541 11.79 -0.38 -11.66
C VAL A 541 12.93 0.10 -12.57
N PHE A 542 13.75 -0.83 -13.08
CA PHE A 542 14.81 -0.52 -14.04
C PHE A 542 14.27 0.01 -15.38
N ASN A 543 13.27 -0.65 -15.95
CA ASN A 543 12.64 -0.20 -17.20
C ASN A 543 11.92 1.14 -17.01
N PHE A 544 11.21 1.32 -15.88
CA PHE A 544 10.59 2.59 -15.51
C PHE A 544 11.61 3.73 -15.45
N TYR A 545 12.74 3.49 -14.79
CA TYR A 545 13.82 4.46 -14.66
C TYR A 545 14.48 4.78 -16.01
N ASN A 546 14.73 3.77 -16.85
CA ASN A 546 15.34 3.96 -18.16
C ASN A 546 14.42 4.65 -19.18
N ASP A 547 13.12 4.35 -19.16
CA ASP A 547 12.17 5.05 -20.03
C ASP A 547 12.05 6.53 -19.63
N ALA A 548 12.06 6.82 -18.33
CA ALA A 548 12.07 8.18 -17.82
C ALA A 548 13.38 8.90 -18.16
N LEU A 549 14.53 8.24 -18.04
CA LEU A 549 15.83 8.75 -18.51
C LEU A 549 15.81 9.13 -19.99
N LYS A 550 15.22 8.28 -20.84
CA LYS A 550 15.12 8.52 -22.27
C LYS A 550 14.33 9.79 -22.57
N VAL A 551 13.22 10.00 -21.86
CA VAL A 551 12.40 11.21 -21.99
C VAL A 551 13.17 12.45 -21.53
N ILE A 552 13.97 12.36 -20.47
CA ILE A 552 14.83 13.46 -20.00
C ILE A 552 15.87 13.82 -21.08
N GLN A 553 16.56 12.83 -21.63
CA GLN A 553 17.58 13.04 -22.66
C GLN A 553 16.99 13.61 -23.96
N GLU A 554 15.80 13.15 -24.37
CA GLU A 554 15.17 13.58 -25.61
C GLU A 554 14.50 14.95 -25.50
N ARG A 555 13.86 15.25 -24.36
CA ARG A 555 12.95 16.40 -24.23
C ARG A 555 13.42 17.49 -23.28
N LEU A 556 14.36 17.23 -22.37
CA LEU A 556 14.79 18.22 -21.38
C LEU A 556 16.28 18.58 -21.52
N GLU A 557 17.17 17.59 -21.48
CA GLU A 557 18.61 17.82 -21.33
C GLU A 557 19.20 18.61 -22.52
N GLY A 558 19.87 19.72 -22.24
CA GLY A 558 20.49 20.60 -23.25
C GLY A 558 19.50 21.42 -24.10
N LYS A 559 18.19 21.38 -23.80
CA LYS A 559 17.18 22.20 -24.48
C LYS A 559 17.02 23.55 -23.80
N ILE A 560 16.78 24.59 -24.59
CA ILE A 560 16.37 25.91 -24.10
C ILE A 560 14.84 25.93 -24.10
N LEU A 561 14.23 25.73 -22.94
CA LEU A 561 12.78 25.71 -22.79
C LEU A 561 12.36 26.74 -21.74
N SER A 562 11.21 27.37 -21.98
CA SER A 562 10.54 28.19 -20.98
C SER A 562 10.10 27.33 -19.79
N LYS A 563 9.94 27.95 -18.62
CA LYS A 563 9.42 27.27 -17.43
C LYS A 563 8.08 26.55 -17.70
N LYS A 564 7.21 27.17 -18.50
CA LYS A 564 5.90 26.60 -18.87
C LYS A 564 6.03 25.32 -19.70
N GLU A 565 7.01 25.24 -20.58
CA GLU A 565 7.27 24.03 -21.39
C GLU A 565 7.88 22.91 -20.55
N VAL A 566 8.76 23.24 -19.60
CA VAL A 566 9.29 22.26 -18.62
C VAL A 566 8.16 21.68 -17.77
N ASP A 567 7.31 22.55 -17.21
CA ASP A 567 6.18 22.13 -16.37
C ASP A 567 5.18 21.27 -17.17
N SER A 568 4.97 21.56 -18.46
CA SER A 568 4.15 20.73 -19.36
C SER A 568 4.74 19.34 -19.56
N ILE A 569 6.05 19.23 -19.83
CA ILE A 569 6.74 17.93 -20.02
C ILE A 569 6.69 17.09 -18.75
N LEU A 570 6.90 17.71 -17.58
CA LEU A 570 6.79 17.05 -16.28
C LEU A 570 5.36 16.59 -15.96
N GLY A 571 4.34 17.31 -16.45
CA GLY A 571 2.92 16.95 -16.31
C GLY A 571 2.46 15.85 -17.26
N GLU A 572 3.07 15.75 -18.46
CA GLU A 572 2.75 14.72 -19.46
C GLU A 572 3.30 13.34 -19.10
N ASP A 573 4.45 13.29 -18.44
CA ASP A 573 5.12 12.04 -18.07
C ASP A 573 5.29 11.90 -16.55
N TYR A 574 4.35 11.16 -15.96
CA TYR A 574 4.28 10.88 -14.52
C TYR A 574 5.54 10.22 -13.93
N ARG A 575 6.46 9.72 -14.76
CA ARG A 575 7.69 9.06 -14.32
C ARG A 575 8.78 10.08 -13.95
N LEU A 576 8.77 11.25 -14.57
CA LEU A 576 9.83 12.26 -14.42
C LEU A 576 9.95 12.82 -13.00
N PRO A 577 8.85 13.19 -12.30
CA PRO A 577 8.93 13.71 -10.93
C PRO A 577 9.48 12.71 -9.91
N LEU A 578 9.53 11.42 -10.24
CA LEU A 578 9.97 10.35 -9.34
C LEU A 578 11.49 10.11 -9.40
N ILE A 579 12.15 10.55 -10.47
CA ILE A 579 13.59 10.32 -10.69
C ILE A 579 14.40 11.61 -10.81
N ILE A 580 13.75 12.76 -11.00
CA ILE A 580 14.42 14.06 -11.04
C ILE A 580 14.56 14.61 -9.62
N LYS A 581 15.80 14.93 -9.25
CA LYS A 581 16.15 15.58 -7.98
C LYS A 581 16.06 17.10 -8.10
N ALA A 582 16.59 17.66 -9.19
CA ALA A 582 16.55 19.09 -9.45
C ALA A 582 16.62 19.38 -10.96
N ILE A 583 16.13 20.55 -11.36
CA ILE A 583 16.26 21.06 -12.73
C ILE A 583 16.87 22.46 -12.63
N ASN A 584 18.03 22.64 -13.24
CA ASN A 584 18.66 23.93 -13.42
C ASN A 584 18.38 24.43 -14.84
N ASN A 585 17.62 25.51 -14.94
CA ASN A 585 17.34 26.16 -16.22
C ASN A 585 18.27 27.38 -16.36
N ASN A 586 19.39 27.19 -17.04
CA ASN A 586 20.33 28.26 -17.35
C ASN A 586 20.11 28.73 -18.79
N SER A 587 19.76 30.02 -18.97
CA SER A 587 19.40 30.57 -20.29
C SER A 587 20.52 30.52 -21.33
N ALA A 588 21.77 30.31 -20.91
CA ALA A 588 22.93 30.22 -21.79
C ALA A 588 23.37 28.77 -22.12
N GLU A 589 23.04 27.79 -21.26
CA GLU A 589 23.57 26.41 -21.34
C GLU A 589 22.47 25.36 -21.54
N GLY A 590 21.21 25.78 -21.58
CA GLY A 590 20.06 24.89 -21.63
C GLY A 590 19.72 24.27 -20.27
N ILE A 591 18.77 23.35 -20.27
CA ILE A 591 18.33 22.66 -19.06
C ILE A 591 19.33 21.56 -18.68
N GLN A 592 19.77 21.60 -17.42
CA GLN A 592 20.51 20.53 -16.76
C GLN A 592 19.60 19.86 -15.73
N VAL A 593 19.55 18.53 -15.76
CA VAL A 593 18.69 17.74 -14.87
C VAL A 593 19.56 16.94 -13.91
N GLU A 594 19.42 17.19 -12.62
CA GLU A 594 20.04 16.34 -11.58
C GLU A 594 19.09 15.18 -11.29
N LEU A 595 19.60 13.95 -11.38
CA LEU A 595 18.82 12.73 -11.18
C LEU A 595 19.07 12.14 -9.80
N LEU A 596 18.02 11.55 -9.21
CA LEU A 596 18.18 10.65 -8.08
C LEU A 596 18.85 9.36 -8.58
N PRO A 597 19.95 8.87 -7.96
CA PRO A 597 20.62 7.67 -8.44
C PRO A 597 19.65 6.49 -8.47
N TYR A 598 19.60 5.72 -9.56
CA TYR A 598 18.76 4.53 -9.69
C TYR A 598 18.90 3.56 -8.49
N ASN A 599 20.13 3.40 -8.00
CA ASN A 599 20.47 2.51 -6.89
C ASN A 599 20.17 3.13 -5.50
N SER A 600 19.71 4.37 -5.45
CA SER A 600 19.37 5.00 -4.17
C SER A 600 18.09 4.39 -3.62
N ARG A 601 18.06 4.19 -2.30
CA ARG A 601 16.88 3.70 -1.58
C ARG A 601 15.66 4.60 -1.83
N GLU A 602 15.87 5.92 -1.88
CA GLU A 602 14.84 6.91 -2.13
C GLU A 602 14.18 6.73 -3.51
N THR A 603 14.98 6.55 -4.57
CA THR A 603 14.48 6.32 -5.94
C THR A 603 13.66 5.03 -6.01
N GLN A 604 14.16 3.96 -5.38
CA GLN A 604 13.45 2.67 -5.41
C GLN A 604 12.14 2.73 -4.63
N GLU A 605 12.11 3.35 -3.44
CA GLU A 605 10.89 3.52 -2.65
C GLU A 605 9.84 4.36 -3.39
N LYS A 606 10.23 5.51 -3.99
CA LYS A 606 9.33 6.36 -4.79
C LYS A 606 8.69 5.62 -5.98
N ILE A 607 9.48 4.87 -6.74
CA ILE A 607 8.97 4.11 -7.89
C ILE A 607 8.09 2.93 -7.41
N PHE A 608 8.47 2.24 -6.33
CA PHE A 608 7.67 1.14 -5.78
C PHE A 608 6.32 1.60 -5.24
N ASP A 609 6.29 2.71 -4.49
CA ASP A 609 5.04 3.27 -3.95
C ASP A 609 4.13 3.77 -5.08
N PHE A 610 4.70 4.37 -6.12
CA PHE A 610 3.95 4.75 -7.32
C PHE A 610 3.34 3.54 -8.03
N ILE A 611 4.13 2.49 -8.28
CA ILE A 611 3.62 1.26 -8.93
C ILE A 611 2.52 0.63 -8.09
N ARG A 612 2.68 0.56 -6.76
CA ARG A 612 1.68 0.00 -5.84
C ARG A 612 0.38 0.80 -5.80
N ALA A 613 0.46 2.13 -5.89
CA ALA A 613 -0.72 2.99 -5.90
C ALA A 613 -1.54 2.89 -7.20
N ASN A 614 -0.92 2.41 -8.30
CA ASN A 614 -1.51 2.36 -9.64
C ASN A 614 -1.71 0.92 -10.17
N SER A 615 -1.41 -0.10 -9.36
CA SER A 615 -1.65 -1.53 -9.60
C SER A 615 -2.81 -2.05 -8.76
#